data_AF-A0A2K3J0P8-F1
#
_entry.id   AF-A0A2K3J0P8-F1
#
_cell.length_a   1.000
_cell.length_b   1.000
_cell.length_c   1.000
_cell.angle_alpha   90.00
_cell.angle_beta   90.00
_cell.angle_gamma   90.00
#
_symmetry.space_group_name_H-M   'P 1'
#
loop_
_entity.id
_entity.type
_entity.pdbx_description
1 polymer ?
#
loop_
_entity_poly.entity_id
_entity_poly.type
_entity_poly.pdbx_seq_one_letter_code
_entity_poly.pdbx_strand_id
1 'polypeptide(L)'
;MTEKTKEKITIEEKRTDENVIYVGQKPPMAYVLAVITQFNTNGSNGVILKARGRSISTAVDTAEIVRNRFMKDAKLKDIKIGTESVTNEEGRNSNVSSIEISLSIDKKK
;
A
#
# COMPACT_ATOMS: atom_id res chain seq x y z
N MET A 1 27.67 31.80 -15.96
CA MET A 1 26.43 32.27 -15.30
C MET A 1 25.33 31.27 -15.66
N THR A 2 25.40 30.06 -15.09
CA THR A 2 24.51 29.59 -13.99
C THR A 2 23.03 29.69 -14.39
N GLU A 3 22.45 28.60 -14.90
CA GLU A 3 21.82 27.55 -14.09
C GLU A 3 20.70 28.11 -13.21
N LYS A 4 19.46 27.98 -13.71
CA LYS A 4 18.21 27.86 -12.95
C LYS A 4 17.06 27.99 -13.95
N THR A 5 16.55 26.86 -14.45
CA THR A 5 15.14 26.59 -14.82
C THR A 5 15.12 25.22 -15.52
N LYS A 6 15.48 24.17 -14.79
CA LYS A 6 15.29 22.76 -15.18
C LYS A 6 15.15 21.94 -13.90
N GLU A 7 14.12 22.21 -13.11
CA GLU A 7 13.80 21.36 -11.95
C GLU A 7 12.41 21.70 -11.44
N LYS A 8 11.41 21.35 -12.25
CA LYS A 8 10.03 21.11 -11.85
C LYS A 8 9.37 20.54 -13.09
N ILE A 9 8.78 19.36 -12.95
CA ILE A 9 7.96 18.57 -13.89
C ILE A 9 8.49 17.12 -13.92
N THR A 10 7.77 16.33 -13.13
CA THR A 10 7.52 14.88 -13.27
C THR A 10 8.57 13.92 -12.71
N ILE A 11 8.72 13.94 -11.39
CA ILE A 11 8.85 12.70 -10.61
C ILE A 11 7.44 12.20 -10.33
N GLU A 12 6.70 11.81 -11.38
CA GLU A 12 5.70 10.77 -11.18
C GLU A 12 6.49 9.47 -11.16
N GLU A 13 6.90 9.06 -9.96
CA GLU A 13 7.39 7.70 -9.72
C GLU A 13 6.42 6.76 -10.40
N LYS A 14 6.92 6.04 -11.40
CA LYS A 14 6.30 4.93 -12.11
C LYS A 14 5.65 3.99 -11.08
N ARG A 15 4.37 4.22 -10.76
CA ARG A 15 3.56 3.33 -9.92
C ARG A 15 3.20 2.15 -10.79
N THR A 16 4.10 1.19 -10.92
CA THR A 16 3.72 -0.10 -11.46
C THR A 16 2.73 -0.73 -10.48
N ASP A 17 1.56 -1.13 -10.97
CA ASP A 17 0.54 -1.90 -10.21
C ASP A 17 1.11 -3.18 -9.58
N GLU A 18 2.33 -3.55 -9.97
CA GLU A 18 3.12 -4.68 -9.49
C GLU A 18 3.37 -4.69 -7.97
N ASN A 19 3.21 -3.58 -7.25
CA ASN A 19 3.45 -3.48 -5.81
C ASN A 19 2.19 -3.31 -4.95
N VAL A 20 1.01 -3.56 -5.50
CA VAL A 20 -0.28 -3.39 -4.80
C VAL A 20 -0.78 -4.74 -4.29
N ILE A 21 -1.16 -4.79 -3.00
CA ILE A 21 -1.80 -5.93 -2.36
C ILE A 21 -3.21 -5.54 -1.94
N TYR A 22 -4.21 -6.18 -2.55
CA TYR A 22 -5.61 -6.01 -2.17
C TYR A 22 -5.98 -6.90 -0.98
N VAL A 23 -6.45 -6.27 0.09
CA VAL A 23 -6.82 -6.94 1.34
C VAL A 23 -8.33 -7.18 1.36
N GLY A 24 -8.72 -8.43 1.57
CA GLY A 24 -10.09 -8.93 1.57
C GLY A 24 -10.39 -9.71 2.84
N GLN A 25 -10.97 -10.91 2.71
CA GLN A 25 -11.41 -11.72 3.85
C GLN A 25 -10.43 -12.83 4.28
N LYS A 26 -9.24 -12.92 3.67
CA LYS A 26 -8.24 -13.92 4.13
C LYS A 26 -7.70 -13.51 5.52
N PRO A 27 -7.17 -14.45 6.32
CA PRO A 27 -6.54 -14.10 7.59
C PRO A 27 -5.36 -13.13 7.41
N PRO A 28 -5.06 -12.24 8.38
CA PRO A 28 -4.00 -11.23 8.26
C PRO A 28 -2.64 -11.80 7.84
N MET A 29 -2.29 -12.98 8.33
CA MET A 29 -1.01 -13.64 8.04
C MET A 29 -0.83 -13.99 6.55
N ALA A 30 -1.91 -14.24 5.80
CA ALA A 30 -1.82 -14.48 4.37
C ALA A 30 -1.31 -13.22 3.63
N TYR A 31 -1.77 -12.04 4.07
CA TYR A 31 -1.33 -10.76 3.52
C TYR A 31 0.06 -10.37 4.01
N VAL A 32 0.41 -10.68 5.27
CA VAL A 32 1.77 -10.48 5.80
C VAL A 32 2.80 -11.23 4.95
N LEU A 33 2.52 -12.49 4.62
CA LEU A 33 3.39 -13.28 3.75
C LEU A 33 3.55 -12.63 2.37
N ALA A 34 2.44 -12.19 1.76
CA ALA A 34 2.48 -11.51 0.47
C ALA A 34 3.34 -10.23 0.49
N VAL A 35 3.25 -9.43 1.56
CA VAL A 35 4.08 -8.23 1.74
C VAL A 35 5.56 -8.60 1.81
N ILE A 36 5.92 -9.61 2.62
CA ILE A 36 7.31 -10.06 2.77
C ILE A 36 7.85 -10.60 1.44
N THR A 37 7.09 -11.43 0.73
CA THR A 37 7.46 -11.94 -0.59
C THR A 37 7.70 -10.79 -1.57
N GLN A 38 6.84 -9.78 -1.58
CA GLN A 38 6.98 -8.63 -2.47
C GLN A 38 8.28 -7.83 -2.23
N PHE A 39 8.62 -7.58 -0.97
CA PHE A 39 9.88 -6.90 -0.62
C PHE A 39 11.11 -7.72 -1.02
N ASN A 40 11.05 -9.05 -0.90
CA ASN A 40 12.18 -9.94 -1.18
C ASN A 40 12.36 -10.26 -2.68
N THR A 41 11.28 -10.47 -3.43
CA THR A 41 11.32 -10.97 -4.80
C THR A 41 11.53 -9.86 -5.83
N ASN A 42 10.86 -8.72 -5.67
CA ASN A 42 10.87 -7.68 -6.70
C ASN A 42 11.95 -6.62 -6.46
N GLY A 43 12.74 -6.76 -5.39
CA GLY A 43 13.65 -5.72 -4.91
C GLY A 43 12.96 -4.38 -4.67
N SER A 44 11.62 -4.38 -4.58
CA SER A 44 10.80 -3.20 -4.50
C SER A 44 11.07 -2.50 -3.18
N ASN A 45 11.30 -1.19 -3.25
CA ASN A 45 11.48 -0.38 -2.06
C ASN A 45 10.14 -0.06 -1.37
N GLY A 46 9.00 -0.49 -1.92
CA GLY A 46 7.69 -0.22 -1.31
C GLY A 46 6.56 -1.14 -1.73
N VAL A 47 5.57 -1.25 -0.85
CA VAL A 47 4.36 -2.05 -1.00
C VAL A 47 3.15 -1.20 -0.61
N ILE A 48 2.06 -1.32 -1.35
CA ILE A 48 0.81 -0.62 -1.06
C ILE A 48 -0.27 -1.63 -0.71
N LEU A 49 -0.78 -1.57 0.52
CA LEU A 49 -1.96 -2.32 0.94
C LEU A 49 -3.21 -1.50 0.63
N LYS A 50 -4.14 -2.04 -0.13
CA LYS A 50 -5.44 -1.41 -0.41
C LYS A 50 -6.58 -2.23 0.16
N ALA A 51 -7.49 -1.58 0.85
CA ALA A 51 -8.67 -2.22 1.40
C ALA A 51 -9.87 -1.29 1.42
N ARG A 52 -11.07 -1.86 1.57
CA ARG A 52 -12.30 -1.11 1.74
C ARG A 52 -13.24 -1.80 2.72
N GLY A 53 -14.11 -1.02 3.35
CA GLY A 53 -15.10 -1.49 4.30
C GLY A 53 -14.47 -2.27 5.46
N ARG A 54 -15.03 -3.44 5.77
CA ARG A 54 -14.61 -4.26 6.92
C ARG A 54 -13.16 -4.74 6.83
N SER A 55 -12.58 -4.85 5.63
CA SER A 55 -11.19 -5.30 5.44
C SER A 55 -10.15 -4.23 5.80
N ILE A 56 -10.57 -3.00 6.13
CA ILE A 56 -9.66 -1.93 6.60
C ILE A 56 -8.90 -2.38 7.85
N SER A 57 -9.57 -3.00 8.83
CA SER A 57 -8.90 -3.46 10.04
C SER A 57 -7.83 -4.50 9.73
N THR A 58 -8.12 -5.44 8.82
CA THR A 58 -7.16 -6.45 8.37
C THR A 58 -5.94 -5.81 7.69
N ALA A 59 -6.12 -4.75 6.90
CA ALA A 59 -5.01 -4.05 6.26
C ALA A 59 -4.10 -3.36 7.29
N VAL A 60 -4.70 -2.75 8.31
CA VAL A 60 -3.96 -2.13 9.43
C VAL A 60 -3.22 -3.20 10.23
N ASP A 61 -3.88 -4.31 10.57
CA ASP A 61 -3.27 -5.44 11.29
C ASP A 61 -2.07 -6.00 10.49
N THR A 62 -2.23 -6.20 9.18
CA THR A 62 -1.15 -6.66 8.31
C THR A 62 0.02 -5.68 8.33
N ALA A 63 -0.22 -4.38 8.19
CA ALA A 63 0.83 -3.37 8.21
C ALA A 63 1.60 -3.36 9.54
N GLU A 64 0.89 -3.38 10.67
CA GLU A 64 1.49 -3.40 12.01
C GLU A 64 2.25 -4.70 12.28
N ILE A 65 1.71 -5.87 11.90
CA ILE A 65 2.40 -7.14 12.05
C ILE A 65 3.70 -7.15 11.25
N VAL A 66 3.69 -6.66 10.00
CA VAL A 66 4.89 -6.58 9.16
C VAL A 66 5.96 -5.74 9.85
N ARG A 67 5.67 -4.48 10.19
CA ARG A 67 6.69 -3.56 10.72
C ARG A 67 7.14 -3.89 12.15
N ASN A 68 6.29 -4.49 12.98
CA ASN A 68 6.63 -4.74 14.38
C ASN A 68 7.25 -6.13 14.59
N ARG A 69 6.86 -7.15 13.79
CA ARG A 69 7.28 -8.54 14.01
C ARG A 69 8.28 -9.05 12.96
N PHE A 70 8.12 -8.71 11.70
CA PHE A 70 8.84 -9.39 10.61
C PHE A 70 9.91 -8.52 9.93
N MET A 71 9.60 -7.26 9.62
CA MET A 71 10.46 -6.33 8.89
C MET A 71 10.57 -5.04 9.69
N LYS A 72 11.42 -5.03 10.72
CA LYS A 72 11.55 -3.90 11.67
C LYS A 72 12.07 -2.60 11.05
N ASP A 73 12.66 -2.72 9.87
CA ASP A 73 13.13 -1.63 9.02
C ASP A 73 12.05 -1.10 8.06
N ALA A 74 10.90 -1.77 7.97
CA ALA A 74 9.76 -1.27 7.22
C ALA A 74 9.16 -0.03 7.91
N LYS A 75 9.02 1.04 7.13
CA LYS A 75 8.48 2.32 7.55
C LYS A 75 7.14 2.58 6.87
N LEU A 76 6.27 3.24 7.61
CA LEU A 76 5.03 3.79 7.08
C LEU A 76 5.36 5.07 6.29
N LYS A 77 5.11 5.06 4.98
CA LYS A 77 5.36 6.22 4.09
C LYS A 77 4.15 7.14 4.04
N ASP A 78 2.95 6.57 3.86
CA ASP A 78 1.72 7.33 3.70
C ASP A 78 0.49 6.47 4.05
N ILE A 79 -0.57 7.12 4.52
CA ILE A 79 -1.90 6.52 4.70
C ILE A 79 -2.93 7.44 4.05
N LYS A 80 -3.67 6.92 3.08
CA LYS A 80 -4.77 7.61 2.44
C LYS A 80 -6.07 6.94 2.81
N ILE A 81 -7.07 7.74 3.16
CA ILE A 81 -8.44 7.28 3.37
C ILE A 81 -9.35 7.96 2.36
N GLY A 82 -10.43 7.28 2.00
CA GLY A 82 -11.38 7.81 1.05
C GLY A 82 -12.74 7.15 1.13
N THR A 83 -13.56 7.45 0.15
CA THR A 83 -14.85 6.79 -0.09
C THR A 83 -14.88 6.37 -1.54
N GLU A 84 -15.15 5.08 -1.77
CA GLU A 84 -15.34 4.52 -3.10
C GLU A 84 -16.82 4.18 -3.31
N SER A 85 -17.34 4.48 -4.50
CA SER A 85 -18.67 4.03 -4.91
C SER A 85 -18.55 2.62 -5.48
N VAL A 86 -19.18 1.65 -4.83
CA VAL A 86 -19.20 0.24 -5.24
C VAL A 86 -20.61 -0.11 -5.69
N THR A 87 -20.73 -0.63 -6.92
CA THR A 87 -21.99 -1.17 -7.43
C THR A 87 -22.18 -2.59 -6.89
N ASN A 88 -23.24 -2.81 -6.13
CA ASN A 88 -23.63 -4.16 -5.68
C ASN A 88 -24.26 -4.97 -6.82
N GLU A 89 -24.45 -6.28 -6.60
CA GLU A 89 -25.03 -7.21 -7.58
C GLU A 89 -26.43 -6.78 -8.07
N GLU A 90 -27.19 -6.03 -7.26
CA GLU A 90 -28.49 -5.45 -7.60
C GLU A 90 -28.39 -4.14 -8.43
N GLY A 91 -27.21 -3.74 -8.86
CA GLY A 91 -26.98 -2.52 -9.64
C GLY A 91 -27.05 -1.21 -8.84
N ARG A 92 -27.25 -1.28 -7.52
CA ARG A 92 -27.25 -0.10 -6.63
C ARG A 92 -25.83 0.28 -6.24
N ASN A 93 -25.54 1.57 -6.29
CA ASN A 93 -24.29 2.12 -5.80
C ASN A 93 -24.34 2.31 -4.28
N SER A 94 -23.27 1.89 -3.62
CA SER A 94 -23.04 2.06 -2.18
C SER A 94 -21.69 2.72 -1.95
N ASN A 95 -21.66 3.71 -1.05
CA ASN A 95 -20.43 4.36 -0.66
C ASN A 95 -19.75 3.51 0.42
N VAL A 96 -18.48 3.15 0.17
CA VAL A 96 -17.69 2.31 1.07
C VAL A 96 -16.41 3.05 1.40
N SER A 97 -16.07 3.14 2.69
CA SER A 97 -14.79 3.69 3.13
C SER A 97 -13.63 2.88 2.54
N SER A 98 -12.58 3.56 2.08
CA SER A 98 -11.36 2.94 1.55
C SER A 98 -10.12 3.38 2.31
N ILE A 99 -9.09 2.55 2.28
CA ILE A 99 -7.76 2.85 2.83
C ILE A 99 -6.67 2.37 1.87
N GLU A 100 -5.63 3.17 1.74
CA GLU A 100 -4.36 2.79 1.13
C GLU A 100 -3.24 3.02 2.15
N ILE A 101 -2.44 1.99 2.42
CA ILE A 101 -1.31 2.04 3.35
C ILE A 101 -0.04 1.77 2.54
N SER A 102 0.86 2.76 2.49
CA SER A 102 2.15 2.63 1.79
C SER A 102 3.25 2.31 2.79
N LEU A 103 3.89 1.15 2.61
CA LEU A 103 5.06 0.72 3.37
C LEU A 103 6.31 0.81 2.49
N SER A 104 7.45 1.16 3.07
CA SER A 104 8.74 1.18 2.38
C SER A 104 9.87 0.72 3.30
N ILE A 105 10.91 0.11 2.73
CA ILE A 105 12.16 -0.20 3.43
C ILE A 105 13.25 0.78 2.99
N ASP A 106 13.96 1.38 3.94
CA ASP A 106 15.14 2.17 3.63
C ASP A 106 16.30 1.21 3.37
N LYS A 107 16.73 1.09 2.11
CA LYS A 107 17.98 0.37 1.81
C LYS A 107 19.13 1.15 2.43
N LYS A 108 19.66 0.65 3.55
CA LYS A 108 20.95 1.13 4.06
C LYS A 108 21.99 0.92 2.95
N LYS A 109 22.62 2.03 2.56
CA LYS A 109 23.71 2.07 1.60
C LYS A 109 24.95 1.41 2.17
#